data_AF-A0A9P6XMU1-F1
#
_entry.id   AF-A0A9P6XMU1-F1
#
_cell.length_a   1.000
_cell.length_b   1.000
_cell.length_c   1.000
_cell.angle_alpha   90.00
_cell.angle_beta   90.00
_cell.angle_gamma   90.00
#
_symmetry.space_group_name_H-M   'P 1'
#
loop_
_entity.id
_entity.type
_entity.pdbx_description
1 polymer ?
#
loop_
_entity_poly.entity_id
_entity_poly.type
_entity_poly.pdbx_seq_one_letter_code
_entity_poly.pdbx_strand_id
1 'polypeptide(L)'
;MLPVLRTGEAIILGEAVRLPMRTMIQAPPRDRRPDSQDPLICDEVAPEESMTPGGWNLKAHVPADYRYFVETWLQQNPVHTPPKKE
;
A
#
# COMPACT_ATOMS: atom_id res chain seq x y z
N MET A 1 -28.52 -7.92 4.27
CA MET A 1 -27.72 -6.77 3.81
C MET A 1 -26.61 -6.52 4.80
N LEU A 2 -25.37 -6.43 4.35
CA LEU A 2 -24.25 -6.06 5.22
C LEU A 2 -24.38 -4.57 5.61
N PRO A 3 -24.12 -4.19 6.86
CA PRO A 3 -24.20 -2.80 7.29
C PRO A 3 -23.22 -1.94 6.49
N VAL A 4 -23.67 -0.77 6.03
CA VAL A 4 -22.77 0.23 5.44
C VAL A 4 -21.88 0.79 6.55
N LEU A 5 -20.56 0.64 6.38
CA LEU A 5 -19.54 1.16 7.28
C LEU A 5 -18.98 2.48 6.73
N ARG A 6 -18.72 3.41 7.63
CA ARG A 6 -18.01 4.68 7.35
C ARG A 6 -16.51 4.48 7.51
N THR A 7 -15.72 5.43 7.01
CA THR A 7 -14.26 5.43 7.21
C THR A 7 -13.91 5.36 8.70
N GLY A 8 -13.08 4.38 9.05
CA GLY A 8 -12.70 4.09 10.44
C GLY A 8 -13.65 3.14 11.17
N GLU A 9 -14.85 2.86 10.65
CA GLU A 9 -15.73 1.87 11.26
C GLU A 9 -15.38 0.44 10.84
N ALA A 10 -15.49 -0.49 11.78
CA ALA A 10 -15.27 -1.91 11.55
C ALA A 10 -16.29 -2.76 12.31
N ILE A 11 -16.57 -3.95 11.79
CA ILE A 11 -17.26 -5.03 12.51
C ILE A 11 -16.19 -6.02 12.94
N ILE A 12 -16.11 -6.29 14.25
CA ILE A 12 -15.17 -7.25 14.81
C ILE A 12 -15.93 -8.50 15.23
N LEU A 13 -15.41 -9.65 14.81
CA LEU A 13 -15.98 -10.98 15.02
C LEU A 13 -14.89 -11.93 15.54
N GLY A 14 -15.29 -13.12 15.98
CA GLY A 14 -14.36 -14.18 16.40
C GLY A 14 -13.84 -14.03 17.82
N GLU A 15 -12.75 -14.70 18.13
CA GLU A 15 -12.19 -14.84 19.50
C GLU A 15 -11.66 -13.52 20.09
N ALA A 16 -11.37 -12.53 19.24
CA ALA A 16 -10.91 -11.22 19.68
C ALA A 16 -11.96 -10.45 20.51
N VAL A 17 -13.24 -10.83 20.43
CA VAL A 17 -14.35 -10.16 21.11
C VAL A 17 -15.35 -11.16 21.68
N ARG A 18 -15.97 -10.82 22.81
CA ARG A 18 -16.98 -11.69 23.46
C ARG A 18 -18.31 -11.74 22.69
N LEU A 19 -18.63 -10.67 21.97
CA LEU A 19 -19.83 -10.55 21.14
C LEU A 19 -19.47 -9.79 19.85
N PRO A 20 -20.08 -10.14 18.71
CA PRO A 20 -20.01 -9.33 17.49
C PRO A 20 -20.34 -7.87 17.77
N MET A 21 -19.43 -6.97 17.42
CA MET A 21 -19.62 -5.54 17.67
C MET A 21 -19.18 -4.68 16.48
N ARG A 22 -19.88 -3.55 16.33
CA ARG A 22 -19.48 -2.44 15.45
C ARG A 22 -18.70 -1.44 16.28
N THR A 23 -17.54 -1.01 15.81
CA THR A 23 -16.68 -0.07 16.53
C THR A 23 -15.96 0.89 15.58
N MET A 24 -15.36 1.94 16.16
CA MET A 24 -14.52 2.92 15.47
C MET A 24 -13.05 2.65 15.78
N ILE A 25 -12.26 2.38 14.75
CA ILE A 25 -10.81 2.22 14.83
C ILE A 25 -10.18 3.62 14.75
N GLN A 26 -9.44 3.99 15.80
CA GLN A 26 -8.71 5.25 15.82
C GLN A 26 -7.42 5.10 15.01
N ALA A 27 -7.15 6.10 14.16
CA ALA A 27 -5.89 6.16 13.45
C ALA A 27 -4.72 6.30 14.46
N PRO A 28 -3.56 5.69 14.18
CA PRO A 28 -2.36 5.92 14.96
C PRO A 28 -2.01 7.42 15.03
N PRO A 29 -1.30 7.85 16.09
CA PRO A 29 -0.61 9.13 16.12
C PRO A 29 0.21 9.36 14.86
N ARG A 30 0.37 10.63 14.44
CA ARG A 30 1.01 10.98 13.15
C ARG A 30 2.40 10.36 12.97
N ASP A 31 3.16 10.28 14.05
CA ASP A 31 4.52 9.69 14.14
C ASP A 31 4.55 8.16 14.01
N ARG A 32 3.40 7.48 14.09
CA ARG A 32 3.27 6.02 14.00
C ARG A 32 2.40 5.57 12.84
N ARG A 33 2.07 6.47 11.92
CA ARG A 33 1.36 6.09 10.70
C ARG A 33 2.34 5.39 9.76
N PRO A 34 1.88 4.40 8.99
CA PRO A 34 2.69 3.82 7.93
C PRO A 34 3.06 4.90 6.92
N ASP A 35 4.23 4.75 6.30
CA ASP A 35 4.69 5.60 5.19
C ASP A 35 3.96 5.21 3.90
N SER A 36 2.66 5.48 3.87
CA SER A 36 1.76 5.21 2.75
C SER A 36 1.03 6.48 2.28
N GLN A 37 1.53 7.65 2.69
CA GLN A 37 0.98 8.92 2.26
C GLN A 37 1.39 9.11 0.79
N ASP A 38 0.44 9.52 -0.06
CA ASP A 38 0.77 9.84 -1.45
C ASP A 38 1.88 10.92 -1.48
N PRO A 39 2.92 10.75 -2.31
CA PRO A 39 3.95 11.76 -2.43
C PRO A 39 3.34 13.07 -2.93
N LEU A 40 3.85 14.20 -2.44
CA LEU A 40 3.46 15.52 -2.96
C LEU A 40 3.99 15.64 -4.40
N ILE A 41 3.11 15.51 -5.40
CA ILE A 41 3.48 15.55 -6.82
C ILE A 41 3.65 16.98 -7.34
N CYS A 42 2.91 17.94 -6.77
CA CYS A 42 2.97 19.34 -7.16
C CYS A 42 3.10 20.17 -5.90
N ASP A 43 4.16 20.97 -5.84
CA ASP A 43 4.40 21.94 -4.78
C ASP A 43 4.28 23.34 -5.37
N GLU A 44 3.79 24.31 -4.59
CA GLU A 44 3.63 25.70 -5.06
C GLU A 44 4.96 26.46 -5.08
N VAL A 45 5.96 25.97 -4.35
CA VAL A 45 7.32 26.51 -4.31
C VAL A 45 8.17 26.00 -5.49
N ALA A 46 9.20 26.79 -5.83
CA ALA A 46 10.13 26.44 -6.88
C ALA A 46 10.82 25.07 -6.60
N PRO A 47 11.18 24.29 -7.63
CA PRO A 47 11.78 22.97 -7.47
C PRO A 47 13.03 22.94 -6.57
N GLU A 48 13.81 24.03 -6.56
CA GLU A 48 15.02 24.20 -5.75
C GLU A 48 14.73 24.38 -4.25
N GLU A 49 13.50 24.78 -3.91
CA GLU A 49 13.05 25.08 -2.54
C GLU A 49 12.09 24.00 -2.01
N SER A 50 11.62 23.09 -2.86
CA SER A 50 10.72 22.01 -2.46
C SER A 50 11.47 20.89 -1.73
N MET A 51 10.98 20.52 -0.55
CA MET A 51 11.49 19.38 0.23
C MET A 51 11.09 18.02 -0.35
N THR A 52 10.25 18.01 -1.38
CA THR A 52 9.78 16.83 -2.10
C THR A 52 9.67 17.21 -3.58
N PRO A 53 10.75 17.11 -4.37
CA PRO A 53 10.72 17.41 -5.80
C PRO A 53 9.88 16.35 -6.54
N GLY A 54 8.57 16.38 -6.36
CA GLY A 54 7.62 15.38 -6.80
C GLY A 54 7.51 15.37 -8.31
N GLY A 55 7.81 14.23 -8.90
CA GLY A 55 7.58 14.02 -10.32
C GLY A 55 7.76 12.56 -10.66
N TRP A 56 7.04 12.11 -11.69
CA TRP A 56 7.19 10.75 -12.26
C TRP A 56 8.61 10.47 -12.79
N ASN A 57 9.47 11.50 -12.88
CA ASN A 57 10.86 11.43 -13.31
C ASN A 57 11.86 11.29 -12.15
N LEU A 58 11.40 11.15 -10.90
CA LEU A 58 12.30 10.91 -9.78
C LEU A 58 13.01 9.57 -9.93
N LYS A 59 14.30 9.54 -9.57
CA LYS A 59 15.00 8.27 -9.39
C LYS A 59 14.32 7.53 -8.25
N ALA A 60 13.89 6.29 -8.51
CA ALA A 60 13.27 5.45 -7.49
C ALA A 60 14.16 5.42 -6.24
N HIS A 61 13.59 5.79 -5.09
CA HIS A 61 14.32 5.82 -3.81
C HIS A 61 14.79 4.43 -3.37
N VAL A 62 14.19 3.37 -3.91
CA VAL A 62 14.54 1.98 -3.67
C VAL A 62 14.63 1.27 -5.02
N PRO A 63 15.71 0.51 -5.28
CA PRO A 63 15.76 -0.35 -6.46
C PRO A 63 14.65 -1.39 -6.37
N ALA A 64 13.81 -1.45 -7.39
CA ALA A 64 12.67 -2.34 -7.38
C ALA A 64 13.14 -3.80 -7.57
N ASP A 65 13.17 -4.56 -6.47
CA ASP A 65 13.48 -5.99 -6.48
C ASP A 65 12.19 -6.81 -6.52
N TYR A 66 11.83 -7.24 -7.73
CA TYR A 66 10.61 -8.01 -7.97
C TYR A 66 10.80 -9.52 -7.88
N ARG A 67 11.98 -10.03 -7.51
CA ARG A 67 12.27 -11.48 -7.55
C ARG A 67 11.29 -12.29 -6.72
N TYR A 68 11.09 -11.90 -5.46
CA TYR A 68 10.18 -12.57 -4.54
C TYR A 68 8.71 -12.51 -4.98
N PHE A 69 8.31 -11.36 -5.56
CA PHE A 69 6.97 -11.20 -6.14
C PHE A 69 6.75 -12.15 -7.32
N VAL A 70 7.71 -12.21 -8.25
CA VAL A 70 7.66 -13.11 -9.42
C VAL A 70 7.65 -14.58 -8.99
N GLU A 71 8.47 -14.96 -8.00
CA GLU A 71 8.49 -16.32 -7.44
C GLU A 71 7.12 -16.70 -6.86
N THR A 72 6.55 -15.83 -6.03
CA THR A 72 5.22 -16.06 -5.43
C THR A 72 4.12 -16.11 -6.49
N TRP A 73 4.18 -15.25 -7.50
CA TRP A 73 3.21 -15.20 -8.60
C TRP A 73 3.25 -16.48 -9.44
N LEU A 74 4.44 -16.96 -9.79
CA LEU A 74 4.61 -18.20 -10.54
C LEU A 74 4.12 -19.41 -9.74
N GLN A 75 4.26 -19.42 -8.42
CA GLN A 75 3.75 -20.50 -7.57
C GLN A 75 2.22 -20.62 -7.58
N GLN A 76 1.48 -19.54 -7.92
CA GLN A 76 0.01 -19.58 -7.92
C GLN A 76 -0.61 -20.18 -9.20
N ASN A 77 0.08 -20.17 -10.35
CA ASN A 77 -0.25 -20.96 -11.56
C ASN A 77 0.87 -20.82 -12.64
N PRO A 78 1.85 -21.73 -12.69
CA PRO A 78 3.01 -21.64 -13.58
C PRO A 78 2.80 -22.42 -14.87
N VAL A 79 2.52 -21.74 -15.98
CA VAL A 79 2.94 -22.24 -17.30
C VAL A 79 3.70 -21.15 -18.02
N HIS A 80 5.00 -21.05 -17.73
CA HIS A 80 5.92 -20.22 -18.50
C HIS A 80 6.80 -21.12 -19.37
N THR A 81 6.43 -21.33 -20.63
CA THR A 81 7.29 -22.01 -21.61
C THR A 81 8.34 -21.01 -22.13
N PRO A 82 9.65 -21.24 -21.93
CA PRO A 82 10.68 -20.32 -22.40
C PRO A 82 10.80 -20.37 -23.94
N PRO A 83 11.12 -19.25 -24.63
CA PRO A 83 11.42 -19.26 -26.05
C PRO A 83 12.73 -20.03 -26.31
N LYS A 84 12.71 -20.98 -27.26
CA LYS A 84 13.93 -21.60 -27.77
C LYS A 84 14.74 -20.54 -28.52
N LYS A 85 16.01 -20.40 -28.18
CA LYS A 85 16.97 -19.60 -28.95
C LYS A 85 17.38 -20.41 -30.19
N GLU A 86 17.09 -19.89 -31.37
CA GLU A 86 17.73 -20.28 -32.64
C GLU A 86 19.02 -19.47 -32.84
#